data_AF-A0A7C8G025-F1
#
_entry.id   AF-A0A7C8G025-F1
#
_cell.length_a   1.000
_cell.length_b   1.000
_cell.length_c   1.000
_cell.angle_alpha   90.00
_cell.angle_beta   90.00
_cell.angle_gamma   90.00
#
_symmetry.space_group_name_H-M   'P 1'
#
loop_
_entity.id
_entity.type
_entity.pdbx_description
1 polymer ?
#
loop_
_entity_poly.entity_id
_entity_poly.type
_entity_poly.pdbx_seq_one_letter_code
_entity_poly.pdbx_strand_id
1 'polypeptide(L)'
;MPFDLRDIEPPEYLFQWPDRVADFDRYAKMLARLMPDNFGQPDADLLARYVVSESLYESFTAQLVGLSDPSDIKAMQIAQDRAFKQAHTCASSLGLTVTSRCKLVVPVDEDDGGEEEF
;
A
#
# COMPACT_ATOMS: atom_id res chain seq x y z
N MET A 1 -16.59 9.27 -3.35
CA MET A 1 -16.26 8.59 -4.64
C MET A 1 -17.52 8.15 -5.41
N PRO A 2 -17.56 8.24 -6.77
CA PRO A 2 -18.60 7.64 -7.63
C PRO A 2 -18.83 6.13 -7.34
N PHE A 3 -20.04 5.61 -7.55
CA PHE A 3 -20.40 4.25 -7.15
C PHE A 3 -19.68 3.18 -7.98
N ASP A 4 -19.51 3.42 -9.28
CA ASP A 4 -18.82 2.56 -10.25
C ASP A 4 -17.33 2.36 -9.95
N LEU A 5 -16.69 3.32 -9.26
CA LEU A 5 -15.29 3.24 -8.89
C LEU A 5 -15.04 2.55 -7.54
N ARG A 6 -16.10 2.13 -6.84
CA ARG A 6 -15.98 1.43 -5.54
C ARG A 6 -15.76 -0.06 -5.68
N ASP A 7 -16.07 -0.62 -6.84
CA ASP A 7 -15.76 -2.01 -7.13
C ASP A 7 -14.28 -2.12 -7.47
N ILE A 8 -13.53 -2.81 -6.62
CA ILE A 8 -12.06 -2.85 -6.67
C ILE A 8 -11.65 -4.22 -7.17
N GLU A 9 -11.16 -4.26 -8.41
CA GLU A 9 -10.66 -5.45 -9.06
C GLU A 9 -9.13 -5.40 -9.19
N PRO A 10 -8.43 -6.52 -8.92
CA PRO A 10 -6.99 -6.60 -9.15
C PRO A 10 -6.64 -6.48 -10.64
N PRO A 11 -5.49 -5.89 -10.98
CA PRO A 11 -5.01 -5.85 -12.36
C PRO A 11 -4.65 -7.26 -12.86
N GLU A 12 -4.85 -7.50 -14.17
CA GLU A 12 -4.76 -8.83 -14.78
C GLU A 12 -3.44 -9.56 -14.52
N TYR A 13 -2.31 -8.83 -14.47
CA TYR A 13 -1.00 -9.43 -14.24
C TYR A 13 -0.90 -10.13 -12.87
N LEU A 14 -1.77 -9.80 -11.92
CA LEU A 14 -1.77 -10.41 -10.60
C LEU A 14 -2.39 -11.82 -10.61
N PHE A 15 -3.22 -12.14 -11.61
CA PHE A 15 -3.93 -13.43 -11.71
C PHE A 15 -3.02 -14.64 -11.89
N GLN A 16 -1.76 -14.42 -12.29
CA GLN A 16 -0.76 -15.47 -12.35
C GLN A 16 -0.32 -15.95 -10.95
N TRP A 17 -0.70 -15.26 -9.88
CA TRP A 17 -0.39 -15.60 -8.49
C TRP A 17 -1.64 -15.55 -7.61
N PRO A 18 -2.37 -16.67 -7.46
CA PRO A 18 -3.61 -16.73 -6.68
C PRO A 18 -3.49 -16.20 -5.24
N ASP A 19 -2.38 -16.50 -4.56
CA ASP A 19 -2.15 -16.02 -3.20
C ASP A 19 -2.05 -14.49 -3.13
N ARG A 20 -1.46 -13.86 -4.15
CA ARG A 20 -1.36 -12.40 -4.24
C ARG A 20 -2.70 -11.75 -4.55
N VAL A 21 -3.57 -12.42 -5.31
CA VAL A 21 -4.96 -11.98 -5.50
C VAL A 21 -5.70 -12.00 -4.17
N ALA A 22 -5.54 -13.06 -3.38
CA ALA A 22 -6.16 -13.16 -2.05
C ALA A 22 -5.67 -12.06 -1.10
N ASP A 23 -4.37 -11.75 -1.10
CA ASP A 23 -3.82 -10.63 -0.33
C ASP A 23 -4.33 -9.27 -0.81
N PHE A 24 -4.38 -9.06 -2.12
CA PHE A 24 -4.98 -7.86 -2.70
C PHE A 24 -6.42 -7.66 -2.20
N ASP A 25 -7.27 -8.69 -2.31
CA ASP A 25 -8.66 -8.62 -1.88
C ASP A 25 -8.78 -8.32 -0.39
N ARG A 26 -7.90 -8.90 0.41
CA ARG A 26 -7.84 -8.66 1.86
C ARG A 26 -7.52 -7.20 2.16
N TYR A 27 -6.48 -6.63 1.56
CA TYR A 27 -6.11 -5.24 1.77
C TYR A 27 -7.14 -4.27 1.18
N ALA A 28 -7.69 -4.55 0.00
CA ALA A 28 -8.73 -3.74 -0.62
C ALA A 28 -9.95 -3.62 0.30
N LYS A 29 -10.41 -4.74 0.88
CA LYS A 29 -11.50 -4.76 1.87
C LYS A 29 -11.18 -3.95 3.13
N MET A 30 -9.94 -4.01 3.61
CA MET A 30 -9.50 -3.21 4.77
C MET A 30 -9.50 -1.71 4.44
N LEU A 31 -8.91 -1.33 3.31
CA LEU A 31 -8.78 0.05 2.86
C LEU A 31 -10.14 0.67 2.55
N ALA A 32 -11.03 -0.03 1.86
CA ALA A 32 -12.39 0.42 1.60
C ALA A 32 -13.21 0.66 2.88
N ARG A 33 -12.95 -0.11 3.95
CA ARG A 33 -13.57 0.13 5.27
C ARG A 33 -12.98 1.33 6.00
N LEU A 34 -11.69 1.56 5.86
CA LEU A 34 -10.98 2.65 6.55
C LEU A 34 -11.17 4.00 5.85
N MET A 35 -11.27 3.99 4.52
CA MET A 35 -11.28 5.18 3.66
C MET A 35 -12.34 5.03 2.54
N PRO A 36 -13.63 4.90 2.88
CA PRO A 36 -14.70 4.55 1.93
C PRO A 36 -14.89 5.57 0.79
N ASP A 37 -14.49 6.82 1.00
CA ASP A 37 -14.63 7.89 0.02
C ASP A 37 -13.33 8.22 -0.75
N ASN A 38 -12.20 7.64 -0.34
CA ASN A 38 -10.86 8.02 -0.78
C ASN A 38 -10.03 6.84 -1.34
N PHE A 39 -10.55 5.61 -1.31
CA PHE A 39 -9.91 4.43 -1.89
C PHE A 39 -10.88 3.70 -2.83
N GLY A 40 -10.43 3.32 -4.03
CA GLY A 40 -11.26 2.65 -5.03
C GLY A 40 -10.47 2.10 -6.22
N GLN A 41 -11.17 1.79 -7.31
CA GLN A 41 -10.58 1.17 -8.51
C GLN A 41 -9.35 1.90 -9.08
N PRO A 42 -9.27 3.24 -9.09
CA PRO A 42 -8.06 3.95 -9.54
C PRO A 42 -6.80 3.60 -8.73
N ASP A 43 -6.96 3.14 -7.49
CA ASP A 43 -5.85 2.78 -6.59
C ASP A 43 -5.44 1.31 -6.72
N ALA A 44 -6.16 0.50 -7.50
CA ALA A 44 -5.95 -0.94 -7.62
C ALA A 44 -4.52 -1.29 -8.07
N ASP A 45 -3.98 -0.58 -9.07
CA ASP A 45 -2.61 -0.81 -9.52
C ASP A 45 -1.56 -0.53 -8.43
N LEU A 46 -1.79 0.49 -7.60
CA LEU A 46 -0.90 0.83 -6.50
C LEU A 46 -0.96 -0.24 -5.39
N LEU A 47 -2.16 -0.74 -5.09
CA LEU A 47 -2.33 -1.82 -4.13
C LEU A 47 -1.70 -3.13 -4.63
N ALA A 48 -1.86 -3.46 -5.92
CA ALA A 48 -1.24 -4.65 -6.49
C ALA A 48 0.30 -4.58 -6.45
N ARG A 49 0.88 -3.40 -6.70
CA ARG A 49 2.33 -3.17 -6.55
C ARG A 49 2.80 -3.33 -5.09
N TYR A 50 2.00 -2.87 -4.12
CA TYR A 50 2.28 -3.13 -2.70
C TYR A 50 2.33 -4.64 -2.41
N VAL A 51 1.30 -5.39 -2.81
CA VAL A 51 1.25 -6.85 -2.57
C VAL A 51 2.43 -7.57 -3.21
N VAL A 52 2.78 -7.23 -4.45
CA VAL A 52 3.93 -7.85 -5.13
C VAL A 52 5.25 -7.53 -4.42
N SER A 53 5.46 -6.27 -4.01
CA SER A 53 6.71 -5.88 -3.35
C SER A 53 6.84 -6.45 -1.94
N GLU A 54 5.76 -6.56 -1.17
CA GLU A 54 5.75 -7.28 0.12
C GLU A 54 6.09 -8.76 -0.07
N SER A 55 5.44 -9.44 -1.02
CA SER A 55 5.70 -10.85 -1.32
C SER A 55 7.16 -11.09 -1.73
N LEU A 56 7.77 -10.16 -2.48
CA LEU A 56 9.19 -10.21 -2.81
C LEU A 56 10.08 -10.00 -1.59
N TYR A 57 9.75 -9.04 -0.71
CA TYR A 57 10.48 -8.82 0.52
C TYR A 57 10.50 -10.08 1.41
N GLU A 58 9.34 -10.71 1.60
CA GLU A 58 9.22 -11.96 2.37
C GLU A 58 10.05 -13.09 1.74
N SER A 59 9.96 -13.26 0.42
CA SER A 59 10.73 -14.28 -0.31
C SER A 59 12.24 -14.07 -0.20
N PHE A 60 12.73 -12.84 -0.40
CA PHE A 60 14.15 -12.53 -0.25
C PHE A 60 14.62 -12.69 1.20
N THR A 61 13.78 -12.34 2.18
CA THR A 61 14.08 -12.55 3.60
C THR A 61 14.23 -14.03 3.92
N ALA A 62 13.32 -14.87 3.42
CA ALA A 62 13.40 -16.32 3.62
C ALA A 62 14.64 -16.93 2.98
N GLN A 63 14.99 -16.51 1.76
CA GLN A 63 16.19 -16.97 1.06
C GLN A 63 17.48 -16.54 1.75
N LEU A 64 17.52 -15.31 2.30
CA LEU A 64 18.70 -14.77 2.97
C LEU A 64 19.17 -15.63 4.15
N VAL A 65 18.24 -16.27 4.87
CA VAL A 65 18.54 -17.17 6.00
C VAL A 65 19.38 -18.39 5.57
N GLY A 66 19.24 -18.83 4.32
CA GLY A 66 19.93 -20.01 3.79
C GLY A 66 21.29 -19.73 3.15
N LEU A 67 21.70 -18.46 3.00
CA LEU A 67 22.93 -18.09 2.32
C LEU A 67 24.13 -18.06 3.28
N SER A 68 25.27 -18.57 2.82
CA SER A 68 26.53 -18.55 3.56
C SER A 68 27.62 -17.73 2.88
N ASP A 69 27.54 -17.54 1.56
CA ASP A 69 28.52 -16.76 0.82
C ASP A 69 28.29 -15.25 1.01
N PRO A 70 29.30 -14.47 1.44
CA PRO A 70 29.13 -13.04 1.67
C PRO A 70 28.69 -12.23 0.45
N SER A 71 29.06 -12.64 -0.77
CA SER A 71 28.69 -11.93 -1.99
C SER A 71 27.22 -12.17 -2.35
N ASP A 72 26.74 -13.41 -2.19
CA ASP A 72 25.33 -13.76 -2.37
C ASP A 72 24.44 -13.11 -1.31
N ILE A 73 24.89 -13.12 -0.03
CA ILE A 73 24.21 -12.43 1.08
C ILE A 73 24.04 -10.95 0.73
N LYS A 74 25.12 -10.28 0.28
CA LYS A 74 25.08 -8.87 -0.07
C LYS A 74 24.13 -8.60 -1.23
N ALA A 75 24.17 -9.42 -2.29
CA ALA A 75 23.27 -9.28 -3.43
C ALA A 75 21.80 -9.44 -3.00
N MET A 76 21.51 -10.44 -2.16
CA MET A 76 20.17 -10.71 -1.66
C MET A 76 19.66 -9.60 -0.73
N GLN A 77 20.52 -9.06 0.16
CA GLN A 77 20.19 -7.90 1.00
C GLN A 77 19.83 -6.67 0.16
N ILE A 78 20.52 -6.42 -0.96
CA ILE A 78 20.19 -5.31 -1.87
C ILE A 78 18.81 -5.52 -2.52
N ALA A 79 18.48 -6.75 -2.94
CA ALA A 79 17.18 -7.07 -3.50
C ALA A 79 16.06 -6.92 -2.46
N GLN A 80 16.28 -7.44 -1.24
CA GLN A 80 15.38 -7.32 -0.10
C GLN A 80 15.11 -5.84 0.26
N ASP A 81 16.15 -5.01 0.39
CA ASP A 81 16.02 -3.59 0.73
C ASP A 81 15.23 -2.82 -0.34
N ARG A 82 15.43 -3.14 -1.62
CA ARG A 82 14.64 -2.54 -2.72
C ARG A 82 13.16 -2.94 -2.65
N ALA A 83 12.88 -4.22 -2.40
CA ALA A 83 11.50 -4.70 -2.24
C ALA A 83 10.81 -4.02 -1.05
N PHE A 84 11.49 -3.94 0.10
CA PHE A 84 10.99 -3.23 1.27
C PHE A 84 10.68 -1.76 0.98
N LYS A 85 11.59 -1.04 0.30
CA LYS A 85 11.38 0.37 -0.05
C LYS A 85 10.19 0.56 -0.98
N GLN A 86 10.04 -0.29 -2.00
CA GLN A 86 8.89 -0.25 -2.90
C GLN A 86 7.57 -0.49 -2.15
N ALA A 87 7.54 -1.51 -1.29
CA ALA A 87 6.38 -1.80 -0.45
C ALA A 87 6.05 -0.64 0.48
N HIS A 88 7.06 -0.08 1.15
CA HIS A 88 6.89 1.03 2.07
C HIS A 88 6.37 2.31 1.37
N THR A 89 6.85 2.60 0.16
CA THR A 89 6.34 3.71 -0.65
C THR A 89 4.87 3.52 -0.98
N CYS A 90 4.48 2.34 -1.47
CA CYS A 90 3.07 2.05 -1.78
C CYS A 90 2.20 2.10 -0.53
N ALA A 91 2.66 1.50 0.58
CA ALA A 91 1.97 1.51 1.86
C ALA A 91 1.76 2.93 2.41
N SER A 92 2.76 3.81 2.24
CA SER A 92 2.67 5.20 2.67
C SER A 92 1.63 5.97 1.87
N SER A 93 1.58 5.77 0.54
CA SER A 93 0.59 6.38 -0.35
C SER A 93 -0.83 5.87 -0.10
N LEU A 94 -0.99 4.60 0.27
CA LEU A 94 -2.29 3.97 0.56
C LEU A 94 -2.77 4.18 2.01
N GLY A 95 -2.05 4.92 2.86
CA GLY A 95 -2.44 5.08 4.26
C GLY A 95 -2.32 3.80 5.10
N LEU A 96 -1.51 2.83 4.67
CA LEU A 96 -1.29 1.58 5.41
C LEU A 96 -0.31 1.77 6.58
N THR A 97 0.48 2.84 6.61
CA THR A 97 1.33 3.20 7.75
C THR A 97 0.57 4.03 8.78
N VAL A 98 0.92 3.89 10.07
CA VAL A 98 0.32 4.68 11.16
C VAL A 98 0.51 6.18 10.91
N THR A 99 1.73 6.60 10.55
CA THR A 99 2.04 8.00 10.28
C THR A 99 1.21 8.58 9.13
N SER A 100 1.00 7.83 8.05
CA SER A 100 0.15 8.28 6.95
C SER A 100 -1.30 8.45 7.40
N ARG A 101 -1.83 7.55 8.24
CA ARG A 101 -3.19 7.68 8.77
C ARG A 101 -3.37 8.89 9.68
N CYS A 102 -2.39 9.20 10.52
CA CYS A 102 -2.48 10.36 11.40
C CYS A 102 -2.53 11.69 10.62
N LYS A 103 -2.08 11.74 9.36
CA LYS A 103 -2.18 12.93 8.50
C LYS A 103 -3.54 13.11 7.83
N LEU A 104 -4.37 12.06 7.79
CA LEU A 104 -5.71 12.10 7.18
C LEU A 104 -6.75 12.75 8.10
N VAL A 105 -6.42 12.95 9.38
CA VAL A 105 -7.25 13.67 10.35
C VAL A 105 -6.74 15.12 10.43
N VAL A 106 -7.06 15.93 9.42
CA VAL A 106 -6.89 17.39 9.53
C VAL A 106 -8.17 17.92 10.18
N PRO A 107 -8.11 18.59 11.35
CA PRO A 107 -9.26 19.29 11.90
C PRO A 107 -9.74 20.31 10.87
N VAL A 108 -11.03 20.27 10.56
CA VAL A 108 -11.67 21.38 9.85
C VAL A 108 -11.77 22.49 10.90
N ASP A 109 -10.98 23.54 10.76
CA ASP A 109 -11.28 24.76 11.49
C ASP A 109 -12.65 25.22 10.96
N GLU A 110 -13.67 25.10 11.79
CA GLU A 110 -14.96 25.73 11.52
C GLU A 110 -14.69 27.22 11.35
N ASP A 111 -15.09 27.72 10.18
CA ASP A 111 -15.17 29.11 9.77
C ASP A 111 -15.71 29.98 10.91
N ASP A 112 -14.84 30.60 11.72
CA ASP A 112 -15.24 31.57 12.74
C ASP A 112 -15.29 32.94 12.05
N GLY A 113 -16.51 33.31 11.67
CA GLY A 113 -16.85 34.44 10.81
C GLY A 113 -16.38 35.79 11.37
N GLY A 114 -15.28 36.30 10.81
CA GLY A 114 -14.90 37.70 10.97
C GLY A 114 -15.74 38.60 10.07
N GLU A 115 -16.91 39.03 10.55
CA GLU A 115 -17.56 40.25 10.06
C GLU A 115 -16.72 41.46 10.50
N GLU A 116 -15.95 42.04 9.56
CA GLU A 116 -15.40 43.39 9.71
C GLU A 116 -16.53 44.41 9.46
N GLU A 117 -17.11 44.95 10.53
CA GLU A 117 -18.00 46.12 10.45
C GLU A 117 -17.14 47.41 10.35
N PHE A 118 -17.37 48.19 9.29
CA PHE A 118 -16.81 49.52 9.00
C PHE A 118 -17.62 50.64 9.66
#